data_AF-A0AAQ3KLE5-F1
#
_entry.id   AF-A0AAQ3KLE5-F1
#
_cell.length_a   1.000
_cell.length_b   1.000
_cell.length_c   1.000
_cell.angle_alpha   90.00
_cell.angle_beta   90.00
_cell.angle_gamma   90.00
#
_symmetry.space_group_name_H-M   'P 1'
#
loop_
_entity.id
_entity.type
_entity.pdbx_description
1 polymer ?
#
loop_
_entity_poly.entity_id
_entity_poly.type
_entity_poly.pdbx_seq_one_letter_code
_entity_poly.pdbx_strand_id
1 'polypeptide(L)'
;MEGGSGIGSAPVASGSASSESTNKKDPAWKYNVMQNPKDANSVQCVFCGKNTNGGIYSAKLHQVGVKCTWKEDRNRIDRGKSKAVLVPNPKKGKLKGPMFSFAYKKLEIVVELRKEGRLRQTNVDEKLDKERRAMTIQYFSRFLYQAEIPFNVTRLDSFKCMVEAIGQYGPNLKPPSYHEVRVTCLKKEVEYTNELLKSHKDMWVKYGCSIMTDG
;
A
#
# COMPACT_ATOMS: atom_id res chain seq x y z
N MET A 1 -17.08 36.16 -74.97
CA MET A 1 -16.92 36.07 -73.51
C MET A 1 -16.88 34.58 -73.19
N GLU A 2 -15.77 33.91 -73.50
CA GLU A 2 -14.58 33.75 -72.62
C GLU A 2 -14.99 33.06 -71.30
N GLY A 3 -14.65 31.79 -71.08
CA GLY A 3 -13.36 31.35 -70.53
C GLY A 3 -13.53 31.26 -69.00
N GLY A 4 -13.48 30.11 -68.33
CA GLY A 4 -12.37 29.17 -68.19
C GLY A 4 -11.97 29.09 -66.71
N SER A 5 -11.35 27.97 -66.31
CA SER A 5 -10.67 27.69 -65.03
C SER A 5 -11.52 27.18 -63.86
N GLY A 6 -11.22 25.94 -63.46
CA GLY A 6 -11.85 25.24 -62.36
C GLY A 6 -11.01 25.19 -61.09
N ILE A 7 -11.43 24.31 -60.18
CA ILE A 7 -10.60 23.62 -59.20
C ILE A 7 -11.39 22.38 -58.74
N GLY A 8 -10.81 21.21 -58.94
CA GLY A 8 -11.24 19.99 -58.28
C GLY A 8 -10.68 19.92 -56.87
N SER A 9 -11.41 19.26 -55.96
CA SER A 9 -10.87 18.74 -54.71
C SER A 9 -11.43 17.35 -54.42
N ALA A 10 -10.49 16.43 -54.27
CA ALA A 10 -10.58 14.99 -54.07
C ALA A 10 -11.21 14.60 -52.70
N PRO A 11 -11.62 13.33 -52.52
CA PRO A 11 -12.14 12.85 -51.25
C PRO A 11 -10.99 12.73 -50.23
N VAL A 12 -11.16 13.34 -49.06
CA VAL A 12 -10.23 13.15 -47.94
C VAL A 12 -10.50 11.80 -47.28
N ALA A 13 -9.71 10.81 -47.66
CA ALA A 13 -9.50 9.62 -46.86
C ALA A 13 -8.75 10.01 -45.58
N SER A 14 -9.46 10.14 -44.47
CA SER A 14 -8.85 10.14 -43.14
C SER A 14 -8.75 8.71 -42.63
N GLY A 15 -7.70 8.02 -43.09
CA GLY A 15 -7.12 6.95 -42.30
C GLY A 15 -6.59 7.53 -40.99
N SER A 16 -7.04 6.99 -39.87
CA SER A 16 -6.39 7.17 -38.56
C SER A 16 -6.34 5.77 -37.96
N ALA A 17 -5.41 4.96 -38.42
CA ALA A 17 -4.11 4.80 -37.77
C ALA A 17 -4.32 4.43 -36.30
N SER A 18 -4.39 3.11 -36.08
CA SER A 18 -4.15 2.47 -34.80
C SER A 18 -2.86 3.03 -34.21
N SER A 19 -2.96 3.98 -33.30
CA SER A 19 -1.83 4.40 -32.48
C SER A 19 -1.72 3.40 -31.34
N GLU A 20 -1.11 2.26 -31.68
CA GLU A 20 -0.52 1.35 -30.72
C GLU A 20 0.63 2.10 -30.05
N SER A 21 0.25 2.94 -29.09
CA SER A 21 1.18 3.69 -28.27
C SER A 21 1.91 2.69 -27.39
N THR A 22 3.22 2.89 -27.35
CA THR A 22 4.25 2.11 -26.65
C THR A 22 3.95 2.03 -25.16
N ASN A 23 2.99 1.19 -24.79
CA ASN A 23 2.41 1.23 -23.47
C ASN A 23 3.24 0.38 -22.51
N LYS A 24 3.99 1.07 -21.63
CA LYS A 24 4.25 0.56 -20.29
C LYS A 24 2.89 0.20 -19.68
N LYS A 25 2.50 -1.07 -19.75
CA LYS A 25 1.22 -1.53 -19.19
C LYS A 25 1.19 -1.15 -17.71
N ASP A 26 0.18 -0.37 -17.33
CA ASP A 26 0.00 0.15 -15.98
C ASP A 26 0.18 -0.98 -14.93
N PRO A 27 1.07 -0.84 -13.93
CA PRO A 27 1.32 -1.87 -12.93
C PRO A 27 0.05 -2.34 -12.19
N ALA A 28 -1.00 -1.51 -12.13
CA ALA A 28 -2.26 -1.86 -11.48
C ALA A 28 -2.99 -3.02 -12.18
N TRP A 29 -2.69 -3.34 -13.43
CA TRP A 29 -3.24 -4.52 -14.10
C TRP A 29 -2.76 -5.85 -13.50
N LYS A 30 -1.74 -5.84 -12.63
CA LYS A 30 -1.34 -7.01 -11.85
C LYS A 30 -2.42 -7.44 -10.83
N TYR A 31 -3.25 -6.49 -10.40
CA TYR A 31 -4.24 -6.69 -9.32
C TYR A 31 -5.69 -6.48 -9.78
N ASN A 32 -5.90 -6.31 -11.09
CA ASN A 32 -7.18 -5.97 -11.67
C ASN A 32 -7.37 -6.71 -12.99
N VAL A 33 -8.59 -7.18 -13.24
CA VAL A 33 -8.93 -7.93 -14.46
C VAL A 33 -10.00 -7.17 -15.23
N MET A 34 -9.76 -6.93 -16.52
CA MET A 34 -10.78 -6.39 -17.42
C MET A 34 -11.81 -7.49 -17.71
N GLN A 35 -13.09 -7.22 -17.42
CA GLN A 35 -14.15 -8.21 -17.64
C GLN A 35 -14.58 -8.26 -19.10
N ASN A 36 -14.74 -7.09 -19.72
CA ASN A 36 -15.20 -6.98 -21.10
C ASN A 36 -14.11 -6.35 -21.97
N PRO A 37 -13.59 -7.07 -22.98
CA PRO A 37 -12.62 -6.52 -23.93
C PRO A 37 -13.18 -5.36 -24.78
N LYS A 38 -14.51 -5.25 -24.86
CA LYS A 38 -15.22 -4.17 -25.55
C LYS A 38 -15.49 -2.96 -24.66
N ASP A 39 -15.50 -3.16 -23.33
CA ASP A 39 -15.78 -2.11 -22.34
C ASP A 39 -14.63 -2.01 -21.33
N ALA A 40 -13.62 -1.21 -21.70
CA ALA A 40 -12.46 -0.96 -20.84
C ALA A 40 -12.80 -0.31 -19.48
N ASN A 41 -14.05 0.13 -19.31
CA ASN A 41 -14.55 0.77 -18.10
C ASN A 41 -14.91 -0.23 -17.00
N SER A 42 -15.16 -1.51 -17.31
CA SER A 42 -15.53 -2.52 -16.32
C SER A 42 -14.32 -3.36 -15.89
N VAL A 43 -13.82 -3.05 -14.68
CA VAL A 43 -12.61 -3.65 -14.14
C VAL A 43 -12.92 -4.32 -12.80
N GLN A 44 -12.55 -5.59 -12.65
CA GLN A 44 -12.73 -6.37 -11.43
C GLN A 44 -11.46 -6.36 -10.58
N CYS A 45 -11.61 -6.05 -9.29
CA CYS A 45 -10.51 -6.15 -8.32
C CYS A 45 -10.25 -7.61 -7.94
N VAL A 46 -8.98 -8.05 -8.00
CA VAL A 46 -8.60 -9.43 -7.66
C VAL A 46 -8.73 -9.72 -6.16
N PHE A 47 -8.68 -8.69 -5.31
CA PHE A 47 -8.69 -8.85 -3.84
C PHE A 47 -10.08 -9.06 -3.24
N CYS A 48 -11.12 -8.44 -3.80
CA CYS A 48 -12.48 -8.53 -3.25
C CYS A 48 -13.55 -8.90 -4.28
N GLY A 49 -13.17 -9.10 -5.55
CA GLY A 49 -14.06 -9.50 -6.63
C GLY A 49 -15.07 -8.43 -7.09
N LYS A 50 -15.05 -7.22 -6.52
CA LYS A 50 -15.96 -6.13 -6.92
C LYS A 50 -15.58 -5.56 -8.29
N ASN A 51 -16.60 -5.24 -9.08
CA ASN A 51 -16.45 -4.53 -10.33
C ASN A 51 -16.55 -3.02 -10.10
N THR A 52 -15.55 -2.29 -10.60
CA THR A 52 -15.56 -0.83 -10.64
C THR A 52 -15.87 -0.37 -12.06
N ASN A 53 -16.71 0.67 -12.16
CA ASN A 53 -17.00 1.36 -13.42
C ASN A 53 -16.09 2.59 -13.52
N GLY A 54 -15.40 2.76 -14.65
CA GLY A 54 -14.43 3.84 -14.89
C GLY A 54 -12.98 3.38 -15.06
N GLY A 55 -12.78 2.10 -15.35
CA GLY A 55 -11.48 1.57 -15.77
C GLY A 55 -10.48 1.45 -14.63
N ILE A 56 -9.19 1.40 -14.98
CA ILE A 56 -8.10 1.12 -14.02
C ILE A 56 -7.94 2.21 -12.95
N TYR A 57 -8.36 3.44 -13.25
CA TYR A 57 -8.31 4.55 -12.29
C TYR A 57 -9.31 4.33 -11.13
N SER A 58 -10.56 4.02 -11.45
CA SER A 58 -11.57 3.68 -10.44
C SER A 58 -11.16 2.45 -9.62
N ALA A 59 -10.50 1.47 -10.26
CA ALA A 59 -10.01 0.28 -9.59
C ALA A 59 -8.86 0.58 -8.59
N LYS A 60 -7.93 1.49 -8.94
CA LYS A 60 -6.89 1.98 -8.01
C LYS A 60 -7.50 2.69 -6.81
N LEU A 61 -8.45 3.59 -7.05
CA LEU A 61 -9.10 4.35 -5.99
C LEU A 61 -9.87 3.42 -5.03
N HIS A 62 -10.48 2.36 -5.58
CA HIS A 62 -11.11 1.32 -4.79
C HIS A 62 -10.12 0.55 -3.91
N GLN A 63 -8.92 0.22 -4.40
CA GLN A 63 -7.88 -0.48 -3.64
C GLN A 63 -7.28 0.36 -2.51
N VAL A 64 -7.16 1.68 -2.70
CA VAL A 64 -6.64 2.61 -1.68
C VAL A 64 -7.75 3.02 -0.68
N GLY A 65 -9.02 2.86 -1.04
CA GLY A 65 -10.16 3.12 -0.16
C GLY A 65 -10.53 1.92 0.72
N VAL A 66 -10.93 2.20 1.96
CA VAL A 66 -11.37 1.24 3.02
C VAL A 66 -12.51 0.28 2.58
N LYS A 67 -13.10 0.45 1.39
CA LYS A 67 -14.14 -0.44 0.83
C LYS A 67 -13.62 -1.76 0.24
N CYS A 68 -12.31 -1.94 0.14
CA CYS A 68 -11.66 -3.17 -0.31
C CYS A 68 -11.25 -4.05 0.90
N THR A 69 -12.22 -4.69 1.55
CA THR A 69 -11.91 -5.70 2.57
C THR A 69 -11.64 -7.04 1.87
N TRP A 70 -10.50 -7.66 2.19
CA TRP A 70 -10.18 -9.02 1.76
C TRP A 70 -11.27 -9.96 2.28
N LYS A 71 -12.00 -10.60 1.36
CA LYS A 71 -12.76 -11.79 1.74
C LYS A 71 -11.77 -12.94 1.74
N GLU A 72 -11.43 -13.43 2.93
CA GLU A 72 -10.74 -14.71 3.05
C GLU A 72 -11.68 -15.82 2.55
N ASP A 73 -11.55 -16.19 1.28
CA ASP A 73 -12.06 -17.45 0.78
C ASP A 73 -10.91 -18.28 0.21
N ARG A 74 -10.56 -19.28 1.03
CA ARG A 74 -9.74 -20.46 0.73
C ARG A 74 -10.25 -21.10 -0.59
N ASN A 75 -9.32 -21.52 -1.45
CA ASN A 75 -9.49 -22.27 -2.70
C ASN A 75 -9.78 -21.49 -4.00
N ARG A 76 -8.71 -21.12 -4.73
CA ARG A 76 -8.61 -21.44 -6.16
C ARG A 76 -7.17 -21.76 -6.56
N ILE A 77 -7.02 -23.02 -6.92
CA ILE A 77 -5.85 -23.80 -7.28
C ILE A 77 -5.04 -23.23 -8.47
N ASP A 78 -3.72 -23.40 -8.34
CA ASP A 78 -2.71 -23.76 -9.36
C ASP A 78 -2.99 -23.38 -10.83
N ARG A 79 -2.04 -22.64 -11.40
CA ARG A 79 -1.67 -22.76 -12.81
C ARG A 79 -0.18 -22.40 -12.96
N GLY A 80 0.66 -23.40 -12.75
CA GLY A 80 1.48 -23.98 -13.81
C GLY A 80 2.27 -23.02 -14.72
N LYS A 81 3.60 -23.17 -14.64
CA LYS A 81 4.57 -23.16 -15.75
C LYS A 81 4.23 -22.29 -16.96
N SER A 82 5.04 -21.25 -17.20
CA SER A 82 5.34 -20.83 -18.58
C SER A 82 6.72 -20.15 -18.70
N LYS A 83 7.62 -20.92 -19.33
CA LYS A 83 8.57 -20.55 -20.38
C LYS A 83 9.63 -19.48 -20.09
N ALA A 84 10.87 -19.97 -20.04
CA ALA A 84 12.06 -19.20 -20.36
C ALA A 84 11.88 -18.47 -21.70
N VAL A 85 11.93 -17.15 -21.67
CA VAL A 85 12.11 -16.33 -22.87
C VAL A 85 13.61 -16.23 -23.11
N LEU A 86 14.07 -16.87 -24.20
CA LEU A 86 15.41 -16.68 -24.73
C LEU A 86 15.55 -15.21 -25.14
N VAL A 87 16.40 -14.46 -24.45
CA VAL A 87 16.77 -13.09 -24.85
C VAL A 87 17.81 -13.19 -25.98
N PRO A 88 17.67 -12.44 -27.09
CA PRO A 88 18.66 -12.43 -28.17
C PRO A 88 19.99 -11.81 -27.70
N ASN A 89 21.09 -12.49 -28.01
CA ASN A 89 22.46 -12.05 -27.72
C ASN A 89 22.91 -10.95 -28.72
N PRO A 90 23.33 -9.74 -28.29
CA PRO A 90 23.82 -8.73 -29.21
C PRO A 90 25.23 -9.06 -29.72
N LYS A 91 25.41 -9.03 -31.05
CA LYS A 91 26.66 -9.34 -31.76
C LYS A 91 27.76 -8.32 -31.40
N LYS A 92 28.98 -8.85 -31.18
CA LYS A 92 30.19 -8.09 -30.85
C LYS A 92 30.60 -7.15 -31.99
N GLY A 93 30.37 -5.84 -31.82
CA GLY A 93 31.01 -4.79 -32.61
C GLY A 93 32.07 -4.06 -31.76
N LYS A 94 33.29 -3.91 -32.28
CA LYS A 94 34.36 -3.13 -31.63
C LYS A 94 34.06 -1.64 -31.81
N LEU A 95 33.77 -0.93 -30.71
CA LEU A 95 33.71 0.54 -30.68
C LEU A 95 34.78 1.03 -29.68
N LYS A 96 35.75 1.81 -30.15
CA LYS A 96 36.88 2.34 -29.36
C LYS A 96 36.63 3.82 -29.07
N GLY A 97 36.70 4.20 -27.78
CA GLY A 97 36.76 5.60 -27.33
C GLY A 97 37.11 5.69 -25.84
N PRO A 98 37.90 6.68 -25.39
CA PRO A 98 38.41 6.78 -24.01
C PRO A 98 37.33 7.04 -22.95
N MET A 99 36.14 7.53 -23.35
CA MET A 99 34.98 7.72 -22.47
C MET A 99 34.41 6.42 -21.88
N PHE A 100 34.75 5.25 -22.44
CA PHE A 100 34.16 3.97 -22.03
C PHE A 100 34.96 3.20 -20.96
N SER A 101 36.12 3.71 -20.52
CA SER A 101 36.91 3.04 -19.45
C SER A 101 36.26 3.16 -18.07
N PHE A 102 35.49 4.23 -17.82
CA PHE A 102 34.82 4.46 -16.53
C PHE A 102 33.51 3.66 -16.36
N ALA A 103 32.91 3.16 -17.44
CA ALA A 103 31.61 2.47 -17.38
C ALA A 103 31.70 0.96 -17.13
N TYR A 104 32.85 0.33 -17.45
CA TYR A 104 33.04 -1.11 -17.29
C TYR A 104 33.84 -1.43 -16.01
N LYS A 105 33.22 -1.25 -14.85
CA LYS A 105 33.45 -2.23 -13.79
C LYS A 105 32.91 -3.56 -14.33
N LYS A 106 33.80 -4.55 -14.47
CA LYS A 106 33.54 -5.91 -14.96
C LYS A 106 32.16 -6.36 -14.50
N LEU A 107 31.23 -6.60 -15.45
CA LEU A 107 29.83 -6.95 -15.16
C LEU A 107 29.73 -8.12 -14.17
N GLU A 108 30.69 -9.04 -14.21
CA GLU A 108 30.86 -10.14 -13.25
C GLU A 108 30.95 -9.64 -11.81
N ILE A 109 31.77 -8.61 -11.53
CA ILE A 109 31.91 -8.02 -10.18
C ILE A 109 30.60 -7.35 -9.74
N VAL A 110 29.89 -6.68 -10.66
CA VAL A 110 28.60 -6.04 -10.34
C VAL A 110 27.51 -7.07 -10.05
N VAL A 111 27.52 -8.20 -10.77
CA VAL A 111 26.59 -9.32 -10.55
C VAL A 111 26.92 -10.05 -9.24
N GLU A 112 28.20 -10.28 -8.93
CA GLU A 112 28.66 -10.88 -7.66
C GLU A 112 28.26 -10.00 -6.47
N LEU A 113 28.53 -8.70 -6.52
CA LEU A 113 28.16 -7.74 -5.47
C LEU A 113 26.62 -7.62 -5.29
N ARG A 114 25.84 -7.88 -6.35
CA ARG A 114 24.38 -7.91 -6.28
C ARG A 114 23.87 -9.22 -5.66
N LYS A 115 24.56 -10.35 -5.90
CA LYS A 115 24.30 -11.66 -5.24
C LYS A 115 24.70 -11.64 -3.75
N GLU A 116 25.79 -10.96 -3.40
CA GLU A 116 26.25 -10.73 -2.02
C GLU A 116 25.36 -9.74 -1.23
N GLY A 117 24.32 -9.17 -1.84
CA GLY A 117 23.43 -8.20 -1.21
C GLY A 117 24.04 -6.80 -0.99
N ARG A 118 25.28 -6.57 -1.44
CA ARG A 118 26.03 -5.31 -1.26
C ARG A 118 25.64 -4.21 -2.24
N LEU A 119 24.86 -4.52 -3.28
CA LEU A 119 24.28 -3.56 -4.23
C LEU A 119 22.75 -3.67 -4.27
N ARG A 120 22.09 -3.62 -3.11
CA ARG A 120 20.65 -3.34 -3.04
C ARG A 120 20.45 -1.83 -3.14
N GLN A 121 19.98 -1.37 -4.30
CA GLN A 121 19.42 -0.02 -4.38
C GLN A 121 18.13 -0.04 -3.57
N THR A 122 18.12 0.61 -2.40
CA THR A 122 16.88 0.78 -1.63
C THR A 122 15.93 1.65 -2.44
N ASN A 123 14.68 1.22 -2.57
CA ASN A 123 13.66 2.03 -3.20
C ASN A 123 13.51 3.32 -2.36
N VAL A 124 13.37 4.48 -3.03
CA VAL A 124 13.16 5.77 -2.37
C VAL A 124 11.97 5.70 -1.40
N ASP A 125 10.93 4.94 -1.74
CA ASP A 125 9.74 4.70 -0.92
C ASP A 125 10.07 3.97 0.39
N GLU A 126 10.91 2.94 0.32
CA GLU A 126 11.38 2.18 1.49
C GLU A 126 12.21 3.04 2.43
N LYS A 127 13.01 3.96 1.89
CA LYS A 127 13.80 4.90 2.68
C LYS A 127 12.89 5.92 3.39
N LEU A 128 11.92 6.46 2.66
CA LEU A 128 10.95 7.42 3.20
C LEU A 128 10.11 6.81 4.34
N ASP A 129 9.65 5.57 4.19
CA ASP A 129 8.90 4.88 5.24
C ASP A 129 9.76 4.57 6.47
N LYS A 130 11.03 4.21 6.28
CA LYS A 130 11.98 4.04 7.39
C LYS A 130 12.22 5.35 8.14
N GLU A 131 12.37 6.46 7.42
CA GLU A 131 12.55 7.79 8.01
C GLU A 131 11.30 8.25 8.77
N ARG A 132 10.10 8.08 8.19
CA ARG A 132 8.83 8.36 8.86
C ARG A 132 8.68 7.55 10.14
N ARG A 133 8.95 6.24 10.08
CA ARG A 133 8.92 5.36 11.25
C ARG A 133 9.91 5.82 12.33
N ALA A 134 11.14 6.16 11.95
CA ALA A 134 12.17 6.62 12.88
C ALA A 134 11.72 7.90 13.61
N MET A 135 11.17 8.87 12.87
CA MET A 135 10.62 10.11 13.43
C MET A 135 9.46 9.85 14.40
N THR A 136 8.48 9.01 14.00
CA THR A 136 7.35 8.66 14.87
C THR A 136 7.81 8.02 16.17
N ILE A 137 8.75 7.06 16.10
CA ILE A 137 9.30 6.40 17.29
C ILE A 137 10.05 7.41 18.16
N GLN A 138 10.82 8.34 17.58
CA GLN A 138 11.53 9.36 18.35
C GLN A 138 10.57 10.27 19.12
N TYR A 139 9.50 10.74 18.47
CA TYR A 139 8.48 11.56 19.15
C TYR A 139 7.77 10.79 20.25
N PHE A 140 7.43 9.52 20.00
CA PHE A 140 6.83 8.66 21.00
C PHE A 140 7.75 8.44 22.21
N SER A 141 9.03 8.13 21.99
CA SER A 141 10.02 8.01 23.06
C SER A 141 10.18 9.30 23.85
N ARG A 142 10.17 10.46 23.19
CA ARG A 142 10.22 11.77 23.85
C ARG A 142 8.98 12.02 24.71
N PHE A 143 7.80 11.65 24.24
CA PHE A 143 6.56 11.73 25.02
C PHE A 143 6.62 10.86 26.28
N LEU A 144 7.03 9.59 26.16
CA LEU A 144 7.19 8.71 27.33
C LEU A 144 8.16 9.28 28.37
N TYR A 145 9.28 9.82 27.90
CA TYR A 145 10.27 10.46 28.78
C TYR A 145 9.71 11.68 29.50
N GLN A 146 9.02 12.58 28.78
CA GLN A 146 8.44 13.80 29.36
C GLN A 146 7.28 13.51 30.32
N ALA A 147 6.50 12.47 30.06
CA ALA A 147 5.37 12.07 30.88
C ALA A 147 5.78 11.11 32.02
N GLU A 148 7.08 10.82 32.17
CA GLU A 148 7.62 9.88 33.17
C GLU A 148 6.96 8.48 33.11
N ILE A 149 6.58 8.05 31.90
CA ILE A 149 5.89 6.78 31.69
C ILE A 149 6.94 5.66 31.55
N PRO A 150 6.87 4.59 32.37
CA PRO A 150 7.79 3.45 32.25
C PRO A 150 7.69 2.76 30.88
N PHE A 151 8.83 2.32 30.32
CA PHE A 151 8.85 1.70 28.99
C PHE A 151 8.07 0.38 28.88
N ASN A 152 7.71 -0.23 30.01
CA ASN A 152 6.89 -1.44 30.05
C ASN A 152 5.51 -1.25 29.39
N VAL A 153 5.02 -0.01 29.24
CA VAL A 153 3.77 0.28 28.52
C VAL A 153 3.78 -0.23 27.08
N THR A 154 4.94 -0.33 26.44
CA THR A 154 5.07 -0.82 25.06
C THR A 154 4.76 -2.32 24.92
N ARG A 155 4.77 -3.07 26.03
CA ARG A 155 4.45 -4.49 26.07
C ARG A 155 2.96 -4.76 26.25
N LEU A 156 2.19 -3.75 26.70
CA LEU A 156 0.76 -3.88 26.90
C LEU A 156 0.05 -4.08 25.56
N ASP A 157 -0.91 -4.99 25.50
CA ASP A 157 -1.70 -5.20 24.28
C ASP A 157 -2.58 -3.98 23.98
N SER A 158 -3.04 -3.26 25.00
CA SER A 158 -3.74 -1.97 24.84
C SER A 158 -2.91 -0.94 24.07
N PHE A 159 -1.59 -0.91 24.27
CA PHE A 159 -0.69 -0.03 23.51
C PHE A 159 -0.64 -0.42 22.02
N LYS A 160 -0.56 -1.72 21.72
CA LYS A 160 -0.56 -2.22 20.33
C LYS A 160 -1.88 -1.88 19.63
N CYS A 161 -3.01 -2.15 20.30
CA CYS A 161 -4.34 -1.81 19.79
C CYS A 161 -4.49 -0.30 19.54
N MET A 162 -3.97 0.54 20.43
CA MET A 162 -3.99 1.99 20.26
C MET A 162 -3.21 2.43 19.01
N VAL A 163 -1.98 1.93 18.81
CA VAL A 163 -1.15 2.28 17.64
C VAL A 163 -1.81 1.82 16.34
N GLU A 164 -2.40 0.64 16.34
CA GLU A 164 -3.14 0.12 15.18
C GLU A 164 -4.35 1.00 14.85
N ALA A 165 -5.15 1.38 15.85
CA ALA A 165 -6.31 2.25 15.66
C ALA A 165 -5.91 3.63 15.09
N ILE A 166 -4.81 4.21 15.59
CA ILE A 166 -4.26 5.46 15.05
C ILE A 166 -3.84 5.29 13.58
N GLY A 167 -3.17 4.18 13.26
CA GLY A 167 -2.75 3.85 11.90
C GLY A 167 -3.94 3.66 10.95
N GLN A 168 -5.01 3.01 11.41
CA GLN A 168 -6.26 2.82 10.65
C GLN A 168 -7.01 4.14 10.42
N TYR A 169 -6.98 5.07 11.37
CA TYR A 169 -7.56 6.41 11.20
C TYR A 169 -6.79 7.23 10.15
N GLY A 170 -5.45 7.23 10.24
CA GLY A 170 -4.56 7.93 9.31
C GLY A 170 -4.18 9.36 9.72
N PRO A 171 -3.52 10.13 8.83
CA PRO A 171 -2.82 11.38 9.17
C PRO A 171 -3.71 12.54 9.62
N ASN A 172 -5.03 12.44 9.43
CA ASN A 172 -5.98 13.50 9.80
C ASN A 172 -6.52 13.36 11.23
N LEU A 173 -5.95 12.45 12.04
CA LEU A 173 -6.36 12.29 13.43
C LEU A 173 -5.97 13.54 14.22
N LYS A 174 -6.99 14.24 14.74
CA LYS A 174 -6.76 15.31 15.70
C LYS A 174 -6.42 14.68 17.04
N PRO A 175 -5.32 15.10 17.71
CA PRO A 175 -5.04 14.66 19.05
C PRO A 175 -6.22 14.97 19.98
N PRO A 176 -6.57 14.06 20.90
CA PRO A 176 -7.66 14.29 21.82
C PRO A 176 -7.32 15.42 22.79
N SER A 177 -8.32 16.24 23.11
CA SER A 177 -8.20 17.30 24.10
C SER A 177 -8.15 16.74 25.52
N TYR A 178 -7.50 17.46 26.43
CA TYR A 178 -7.46 17.12 27.86
C TYR A 178 -8.86 16.82 28.42
N HIS A 179 -9.86 17.63 28.06
CA HIS A 179 -11.23 17.45 28.54
C HIS A 179 -11.89 16.21 27.96
N GLU A 180 -11.63 15.86 26.70
CA GLU A 180 -12.19 14.67 26.06
C GLU A 180 -11.66 13.40 26.73
N VAL A 181 -10.34 13.35 26.99
CA VAL A 181 -9.71 12.21 27.66
C VAL A 181 -10.22 12.08 29.10
N ARG A 182 -10.15 13.17 29.88
CA ARG A 182 -10.50 13.16 31.30
C ARG A 182 -11.97 12.85 31.56
N VAL A 183 -12.87 13.34 30.70
CA VAL A 183 -14.32 13.25 30.95
C VAL A 183 -14.93 12.13 30.13
N THR A 184 -14.81 12.19 28.81
CA THR A 184 -15.58 11.29 27.94
C THR A 184 -14.92 9.93 27.83
N CYS A 185 -13.62 9.86 27.56
CA CYS A 185 -12.92 8.58 27.41
C CYS A 185 -12.86 7.83 28.74
N LEU A 186 -12.51 8.52 29.83
CA LEU A 186 -12.45 7.88 31.14
C LEU A 186 -13.81 7.34 31.60
N LYS A 187 -14.92 8.05 31.35
CA LYS A 187 -16.26 7.54 31.65
C LYS A 187 -16.58 6.25 30.89
N LYS A 188 -16.24 6.18 29.60
CA LYS A 188 -16.44 4.98 28.78
C LYS A 188 -15.63 3.78 29.30
N GLU A 189 -14.39 4.00 29.72
CA GLU A 189 -13.56 2.94 30.32
C GLU A 189 -14.13 2.46 31.67
N VAL A 190 -14.67 3.38 32.48
CA VAL A 190 -15.37 3.04 33.73
C VAL A 190 -16.64 2.23 33.47
N GLU A 191 -17.41 2.57 32.44
CA GLU A 191 -18.59 1.81 32.05
C GLU A 191 -18.20 0.41 31.56
N TYR A 192 -17.22 0.31 30.67
CA TYR A 192 -16.70 -0.97 30.16
C TYR A 192 -16.21 -1.90 31.28
N THR A 193 -15.43 -1.37 32.23
CA THR A 193 -14.95 -2.16 33.38
C THR A 193 -16.09 -2.57 34.31
N ASN A 194 -17.09 -1.72 34.51
CA ASN A 194 -18.27 -2.07 35.30
C ASN A 194 -19.10 -3.17 34.64
N GLU A 195 -19.23 -3.16 33.32
CA GLU A 195 -19.90 -4.23 32.56
C GLU A 195 -19.16 -5.55 32.70
N LEU A 196 -17.83 -5.54 32.57
CA LEU A 196 -16.99 -6.73 32.76
C LEU A 196 -17.11 -7.29 34.18
N LEU A 197 -17.23 -6.43 35.19
CA LEU A 197 -17.37 -6.82 36.59
C LEU A 197 -18.79 -7.25 36.99
N LYS A 198 -19.80 -7.08 36.14
CA LYS A 198 -21.21 -7.26 36.51
C LYS A 198 -21.50 -8.67 37.04
N SER A 199 -21.00 -9.70 36.37
CA SER A 199 -21.15 -11.10 36.81
C SER A 199 -20.49 -11.36 38.16
N HIS A 200 -19.33 -10.75 38.43
CA HIS A 200 -18.65 -10.84 39.71
C HIS A 200 -19.43 -10.14 40.83
N LYS A 201 -20.00 -8.96 40.55
CA LYS A 201 -20.85 -8.24 41.52
C LYS A 201 -22.08 -9.05 41.90
N ASP A 202 -22.73 -9.71 40.94
CA ASP A 202 -23.87 -10.58 41.21
C ASP A 202 -23.48 -11.76 42.13
N MET A 203 -22.29 -12.33 41.94
CA MET A 203 -21.75 -13.38 42.83
C MET A 203 -21.40 -12.83 44.22
N TRP A 204 -20.85 -11.62 44.32
CA TRP A 204 -20.50 -11.00 45.61
C TRP A 204 -21.72 -10.75 46.50
N VAL A 205 -22.86 -10.39 45.91
CA VAL A 205 -24.12 -10.23 46.67
C VAL A 205 -24.54 -11.55 47.30
N LYS A 206 -24.32 -12.68 46.62
CA LYS A 206 -24.75 -14.01 47.07
C LYS A 206 -23.78 -14.65 48.06
N TYR A 207 -22.48 -14.50 47.86
CA TYR A 207 -21.45 -15.26 48.58
C TYR A 207 -20.48 -14.39 49.39
N GLY A 208 -20.56 -13.06 49.27
CA GLY A 208 -19.56 -12.13 49.78
C GLY A 208 -18.34 -12.01 48.86
N CYS A 209 -17.40 -11.14 49.23
CA CYS A 209 -16.12 -10.95 48.55
C CYS A 209 -15.01 -10.79 49.60
N SER A 210 -13.85 -11.40 49.36
CA SER A 210 -12.66 -11.25 50.19
C SER A 210 -11.62 -10.45 49.43
N ILE A 211 -11.17 -9.33 50.00
CA ILE A 211 -10.15 -8.46 49.39
C ILE A 211 -8.79 -8.94 49.92
N MET A 212 -7.92 -9.38 49.01
CA MET A 212 -6.50 -9.57 49.32
C MET A 212 -5.75 -8.33 48.87
N THR A 213 -5.08 -7.67 49.81
CA THR A 213 -4.18 -6.54 49.54
C THR A 213 -2.79 -7.09 49.23
N ASP A 214 -2.24 -6.80 48.04
CA ASP A 214 -0.83 -6.99 47.75
C ASP A 214 -0.03 -5.88 48.45
N GLY A 215 0.71 -6.27 49.49
CA GLY A 215 1.55 -5.38 50.28
C GLY A 215 2.88 -5.03 49.62
#